data_AF-A0A3D6A754-F1
#
_entry.id   AF-A0A3D6A754-F1
#
_cell.length_a   1.000
_cell.length_b   1.000
_cell.length_c   1.000
_cell.angle_alpha   90.00
_cell.angle_beta   90.00
_cell.angle_gamma   90.00
#
_symmetry.space_group_name_H-M   'P 1'
#
loop_
_entity.id
_entity.type
_entity.pdbx_description
1 polymer ?
#
loop_
_entity_poly.entity_id
_entity_poly.type
_entity_poly.pdbx_seq_one_letter_code
_entity_poly.pdbx_strand_id
1 'polypeptide(L)'
;MQRRVSKNLEFTVDPGPNGSLKISVHINDVRDKFNRAAWIGKTGTFSVKRMCTVKDSRPVHKEITLFKSEFIAKSGKQTFTIPQNKLASTAGNFPYDGS
;
A
#
# COMPACT_ATOMS: atom_id res chain seq x y z
N MET A 1 -6.75 -11.81 1.43
CA MET A 1 -6.36 -10.79 2.42
C MET A 1 -4.87 -10.98 2.72
N GLN A 2 -4.02 -10.00 2.42
CA GLN A 2 -2.56 -10.12 2.60
C GLN A 2 -2.13 -9.24 3.78
N ARG A 3 -1.72 -9.87 4.88
CA ARG A 3 -1.19 -9.19 6.07
C ARG A 3 0.33 -9.22 5.97
N ARG A 4 0.96 -8.04 5.86
CA ARG A 4 2.42 -7.91 5.91
C ARG A 4 2.78 -7.34 7.28
N VAL A 5 3.66 -8.04 7.98
CA VAL A 5 4.10 -7.68 9.34
C VAL A 5 5.59 -7.35 9.26
N SER A 6 5.95 -6.09 9.53
CA SER A 6 7.28 -5.81 10.08
C SER A 6 7.13 -5.77 11.60
N LYS A 7 8.19 -6.05 12.36
CA LYS A 7 8.13 -6.32 13.82
C LYS A 7 7.31 -5.29 14.63
N ASN A 8 7.10 -4.06 14.13
CA ASN A 8 6.42 -2.97 14.82
C ASN A 8 5.28 -2.30 14.00
N LEU A 9 4.97 -2.81 12.80
CA LEU A 9 3.98 -2.20 11.91
C LEU A 9 3.15 -3.28 11.24
N GLU A 10 1.85 -3.22 11.47
CA GLU A 10 0.90 -4.09 10.82
C GLU A 10 0.08 -3.32 9.79
N PHE A 11 -0.07 -3.93 8.61
CA PHE A 11 -0.94 -3.44 7.57
C PHE A 11 -2.02 -4.47 7.30
N THR A 12 -3.25 -3.99 7.26
CA THR A 12 -4.42 -4.76 6.85
C THR A 12 -5.06 -4.08 5.66
N VAL A 13 -5.41 -4.87 4.64
CA VAL A 13 -6.14 -4.39 3.46
C VAL A 13 -7.44 -5.17 3.39
N ASP A 14 -8.53 -4.42 3.50
CA ASP A 14 -9.91 -4.93 3.49
C ASP A 14 -10.67 -4.36 2.29
N PRO A 15 -11.64 -5.11 1.73
CA PRO A 15 -12.59 -4.53 0.79
C PRO A 15 -13.44 -3.46 1.48
N GLY A 16 -13.61 -2.32 0.83
CA GLY A 16 -14.52 -1.25 1.22
C GLY A 16 -15.81 -1.27 0.38
N PRO A 17 -16.78 -0.39 0.70
CA PRO A 17 -18.02 -0.29 -0.08
C PRO A 17 -17.72 0.07 -1.53
N ASN A 18 -18.57 -0.39 -2.46
CA ASN A 18 -18.49 -0.08 -3.89
C ASN A 18 -17.10 -0.36 -4.50
N GLY A 19 -16.43 -1.46 -4.11
CA GLY A 19 -15.13 -1.82 -4.68
C GLY A 19 -13.95 -0.92 -4.28
N SER A 20 -14.14 -0.04 -3.28
CA SER A 20 -13.02 0.68 -2.64
C SER A 20 -12.13 -0.28 -1.83
N LEU A 21 -10.94 0.18 -1.45
CA LEU A 21 -10.09 -0.54 -0.50
C LEU A 21 -9.95 0.24 0.80
N LYS A 22 -9.99 -0.45 1.93
CA LYS A 22 -9.66 0.09 3.24
C LYS A 22 -8.29 -0.41 3.65
N ILE A 23 -7.37 0.52 3.89
CA ILE A 23 -6.05 0.22 4.42
C ILE A 23 -6.02 0.64 5.88
N SER A 24 -5.82 -0.33 6.76
CA SER A 24 -5.57 -0.08 8.18
C SER A 24 -4.07 -0.21 8.44
N VAL A 25 -3.48 0.85 8.98
CA VAL A 25 -2.12 0.86 9.51
C VAL A 25 -2.20 0.81 11.02
N HIS A 26 -1.62 -0.21 11.63
CA HIS A 26 -1.56 -0.34 13.07
C HIS A 26 -0.10 -0.30 13.51
N ILE A 27 0.26 0.80 14.19
CA ILE A 27 1.58 0.94 14.83
C ILE A 27 1.43 0.31 16.21
N ASN A 28 1.88 -0.94 16.33
CA ASN A 28 1.77 -1.70 17.57
C ASN A 28 2.71 -1.12 18.62
N ASP A 29 2.18 -1.00 19.83
CA ASP A 29 2.94 -0.64 21.02
C ASP A 29 3.65 -1.88 21.56
N VAL A 30 4.66 -2.38 20.83
CA VAL A 30 5.51 -3.42 21.40
C VAL A 30 6.37 -2.72 22.44
N ARG A 31 6.04 -2.90 23.72
CA ARG A 31 6.77 -2.35 24.88
C ARG A 31 8.26 -2.72 24.93
N ASP A 32 8.77 -3.50 23.98
CA ASP A 32 10.16 -3.89 23.90
C ASP A 32 10.97 -3.01 22.94
N LYS A 33 11.70 -2.08 23.55
CA LYS A 33 13.02 -1.56 23.12
C LYS A 33 13.18 -0.87 21.76
N PHE A 34 12.18 -0.81 20.88
CA PHE A 34 12.31 -0.10 19.59
C PHE A 34 11.21 0.95 19.37
N ASN A 35 11.46 2.12 19.95
CA ASN A 35 11.24 3.44 19.36
C ASN A 35 9.84 3.69 18.76
N ARG A 36 8.78 3.52 19.54
CA ARG A 36 7.45 4.13 19.24
C ARG A 36 7.61 5.61 18.90
N ALA A 37 8.48 6.32 19.62
CA ALA A 37 8.85 7.70 19.34
C ALA A 37 9.55 7.91 17.97
N ALA A 38 10.17 6.90 17.37
CA ALA A 38 10.79 7.04 16.04
C ALA A 38 9.76 7.21 14.94
N TRP A 39 8.55 6.64 15.11
CA TRP A 39 7.54 6.62 14.05
C TRP A 39 6.48 7.68 14.27
N ILE A 40 6.03 7.91 15.52
CA ILE A 40 5.00 8.90 15.79
C ILE A 40 5.46 10.30 15.37
N GLY A 41 4.63 11.01 14.62
CA GLY A 41 4.92 12.34 14.08
C GLY A 41 5.78 12.33 12.81
N LYS A 42 6.26 11.17 12.35
CA LYS A 42 6.94 11.06 11.04
C LYS A 42 5.93 10.93 9.91
N THR A 43 6.33 11.43 8.74
CA THR A 43 5.61 11.20 7.49
C THR A 43 5.89 9.78 7.00
N GLY A 44 4.84 8.99 6.87
CA GLY A 44 4.82 7.73 6.15
C GLY A 44 4.16 7.89 4.80
N THR A 45 4.50 7.02 3.86
CA THR A 45 3.86 6.96 2.55
C THR A 45 3.44 5.52 2.30
N PHE A 46 2.19 5.32 1.87
CA PHE A 46 1.76 4.05 1.30
C PHE A 46 1.38 4.23 -0.16
N SER A 47 1.58 3.17 -0.94
CA SER A 47 1.19 3.13 -2.35
C SER A 47 0.53 1.81 -2.68
N VAL A 48 -0.44 1.87 -3.59
CA VAL A 48 -1.03 0.70 -4.23
C VAL A 48 -0.46 0.62 -5.64
N LYS A 49 0.18 -0.51 -5.94
CA LYS A 49 0.77 -0.77 -7.25
C LYS A 49 0.06 -1.95 -7.90
N ARG A 50 -0.12 -1.86 -9.21
CA ARG A 50 -0.52 -2.97 -10.07
C ARG A 50 0.75 -3.62 -10.58
N MET A 51 0.93 -4.91 -10.33
CA MET A 51 2.05 -5.68 -10.90
C MET A 51 1.63 -6.35 -12.21
N CYS A 52 2.54 -6.38 -13.18
CA CYS A 52 2.44 -7.19 -14.38
C CYS A 52 3.41 -8.36 -14.27
N THR A 53 2.96 -9.54 -14.66
CA THR A 53 3.85 -10.67 -14.89
C THR A 53 3.51 -11.26 -16.24
N VAL A 54 4.45 -11.17 -17.18
CA VAL A 54 4.33 -11.78 -18.50
C VAL A 54 4.98 -13.15 -18.47
N LYS A 55 4.34 -14.13 -19.10
CA LYS A 55 4.80 -15.52 -19.13
C LYS A 55 6.06 -15.70 -19.99
N ASP A 56 6.22 -14.87 -21.01
CA ASP A 56 7.20 -15.01 -22.09
C ASP A 56 8.41 -14.08 -21.96
N SER A 57 8.73 -13.62 -20.74
CA SER A 57 9.89 -12.76 -20.42
C SER A 57 10.02 -11.48 -21.24
N ARG A 58 8.95 -11.04 -21.91
CA ARG A 58 8.95 -9.77 -22.65
C ARG A 58 9.31 -8.61 -21.74
N PRO A 59 10.13 -7.65 -22.21
CA PRO A 59 10.41 -6.44 -21.47
C PRO A 59 9.12 -5.61 -21.42
N VAL A 60 8.46 -5.61 -20.26
CA VAL A 60 7.31 -4.76 -19.96
C VAL A 60 7.54 -4.08 -18.62
N HIS A 61 6.95 -2.90 -18.43
CA HIS A 61 6.92 -2.27 -17.13
C HIS A 61 6.32 -3.24 -16.11
N LYS A 62 7.11 -3.66 -15.12
CA LYS A 62 6.71 -4.69 -14.14
C LYS A 62 5.70 -4.19 -13.11
N GLU A 63 5.64 -2.89 -12.87
CA GLU A 63 4.71 -2.28 -11.92
C GLU A 63 4.26 -0.88 -12.36
N ILE A 64 3.00 -0.54 -12.05
CA ILE A 64 2.44 0.80 -12.20
C ILE A 64 1.84 1.22 -10.86
N THR A 65 2.16 2.42 -10.39
CA THR A 65 1.57 2.98 -9.16
C THR A 65 0.17 3.52 -9.48
N LEU A 66 -0.86 2.95 -8.86
CA LEU A 66 -2.26 3.37 -9.02
C LEU A 66 -2.64 4.46 -8.02
N PHE A 67 -2.11 4.37 -6.81
CA PHE A 67 -2.40 5.30 -5.73
C PHE A 67 -1.17 5.49 -4.85
N LYS A 68 -0.94 6.71 -4.39
CA LYS A 68 0.08 7.05 -3.40
C LYS A 68 -0.53 8.06 -2.45
N SER A 69 -0.41 7.82 -1.15
CA SER A 69 -0.82 8.77 -0.13
C SER A 69 0.22 8.86 0.95
N GLU A 70 0.42 10.08 1.41
CA GLU A 70 1.22 10.38 2.58
C GLU A 70 0.31 10.46 3.80
N PHE A 71 0.86 10.13 4.96
CA PHE A 71 0.17 10.21 6.23
C PHE A 71 1.18 10.50 7.34
N ILE A 72 0.73 11.17 8.40
CA ILE A 72 1.53 11.29 9.61
C ILE A 72 1.24 10.09 10.51
N ALA A 73 2.28 9.38 10.92
CA ALA A 73 2.15 8.23 11.81
C ALA A 73 1.64 8.69 13.20
N LYS A 74 0.50 8.12 13.61
CA LYS A 74 -0.15 8.34 14.92
C LYS A 74 -0.26 7.00 15.64
N SER A 75 -0.29 7.04 16.96
CA SER A 75 -0.42 5.82 17.76
C SER A 75 -1.77 5.16 17.55
N GLY A 76 -1.80 3.83 17.60
CA GLY A 76 -3.02 3.05 17.39
C GLY A 76 -3.35 2.85 15.90
N LYS A 77 -4.62 2.51 15.64
CA LYS A 77 -5.09 2.15 14.30
C LYS A 77 -5.46 3.40 13.50
N GLN A 78 -4.86 3.55 12.33
CA GLN A 78 -5.22 4.57 11.34
C GLN A 78 -5.83 3.91 10.12
N THR A 79 -6.99 4.39 9.67
CA THR A 79 -7.71 3.79 8.53
C THR A 79 -7.80 4.80 7.39
N PHE A 80 -7.42 4.34 6.20
CA PHE A 80 -7.46 5.10 4.95
C PHE A 80 -8.40 4.41 3.98
N THR A 81 -9.26 5.18 3.31
CA THR A 81 -10.12 4.66 2.26
C THR A 81 -9.54 5.08 0.91
N ILE A 82 -9.25 4.11 0.06
CA ILE A 82 -8.84 4.34 -1.32
C ILE A 82 -10.10 4.25 -2.20
N PRO A 83 -10.53 5.36 -2.82
CA PRO A 83 -11.69 5.37 -3.68
C PRO A 83 -11.57 4.38 -4.84
N GLN A 84 -12.68 3.74 -5.22
CA GLN A 84 -12.71 2.80 -6.33
C GLN A 84 -12.19 3.43 -7.62
N ASN A 85 -12.47 4.69 -7.92
CA ASN A 85 -11.98 5.36 -9.14
C ASN A 85 -10.44 5.53 -9.19
N LYS A 86 -9.75 5.42 -8.05
CA LYS A 86 -8.27 5.37 -8.00
C LYS A 86 -7.71 3.96 -8.18
N LEU A 87 -8.58 2.95 -8.03
CA LEU A 87 -8.29 1.54 -8.21
C LEU A 87 -8.81 0.99 -9.53
N ALA A 88 -9.81 1.67 -10.10
CA ALA A 88 -10.44 1.35 -11.35
C ALA A 88 -9.39 1.52 -12.44
N SER A 89 -8.97 0.37 -12.94
CA SER A 89 -8.38 0.12 -14.25
C SER A 89 -7.94 1.40 -14.98
N THR A 90 -6.64 1.68 -14.96
CA THR A 90 -6.02 2.06 -16.23
C THR A 90 -6.25 0.89 -17.17
N ALA A 91 -7.37 0.95 -17.91
CA ALA A 91 -7.57 0.19 -19.13
C ALA A 91 -6.48 0.68 -20.08
N GLY A 92 -5.33 0.05 -19.99
CA GLY A 92 -4.10 0.49 -20.60
C GLY A 92 -3.10 -0.64 -20.46
N ASN A 93 -2.53 -1.03 -21.59
CA ASN A 93 -1.46 -2.01 -21.64
C ASN A 93 -0.33 -1.56 -20.71
N PHE A 94 0.32 -2.51 -20.05
CA PHE A 94 1.64 -2.21 -19.47
C PHE A 94 2.55 -1.80 -20.63
N PRO A 95 3.23 -0.64 -20.56
CA PRO A 95 4.11 -0.21 -21.63
C PRO A 95 5.17 -1.27 -21.88
N TYR A 96 5.41 -1.55 -23.17
CA TYR A 96 6.48 -2.44 -23.63
C TYR A 96 7.81 -1.68 -23.55
N ASP A 97 8.81 -2.31 -22.94
CA ASP A 97 10.15 -1.76 -22.71
C ASP A 97 11.19 -2.28 -23.72
N GLY A 98 10.75 -3.00 -24.75
CA GLY A 98 11.66 -3.39 -25.83
C GLY A 98 11.82 -2.24 -26.80
N SER A 99 13.06 -1.77 -26.93
CA SER A 99 13.54 -0.85 -27.97
C SER A 99 13.37 -1.42 -29.37
#